data_AF-A0A919WJB5-F1
#
_entry.id   AF-A0A919WJB5-F1
#
_cell.length_a   1.000
_cell.length_b   1.000
_cell.length_c   1.000
_cell.angle_alpha   90.00
_cell.angle_beta   90.00
_cell.angle_gamma   90.00
#
_symmetry.space_group_name_H-M   'P 1'
#
loop_
_entity.id
_entity.type
_entity.pdbx_description
1 polymer ?
#
loop_
_entity_poly.entity_id
_entity_poly.type
_entity_poly.pdbx_seq_one_letter_code
_entity_poly.pdbx_strand_id
1 'polypeptide(L)'
;MKAEQTDFFIIQLHYCIRSANDEDAKELSEVRVQIDGETENMAREQGEGYIDEQGFKRIIAEDLQAEKNLFLVTETNGKII
;
A
#
# COMPACT_ATOMS: atom_id res chain seq x y z
N MET A 1 -10.81 7.47 -7.10
CA MET A 1 -11.95 7.46 -6.14
C MET A 1 -11.41 7.44 -4.71
N LYS A 2 -12.01 8.16 -3.74
CA LYS A 2 -11.54 8.18 -2.33
C LYS A 2 -12.52 7.42 -1.44
N ALA A 3 -12.04 6.33 -0.84
CA ALA A 3 -12.72 5.62 0.24
C ALA A 3 -12.35 6.23 1.60
N GLU A 4 -13.36 6.40 2.44
CA GLU A 4 -13.20 6.78 3.84
C GLU A 4 -12.56 5.66 4.66
N GLN A 5 -11.91 6.02 5.76
CA GLN A 5 -11.36 5.05 6.68
C GLN A 5 -12.48 4.20 7.30
N THR A 6 -12.30 2.88 7.29
CA THR A 6 -13.17 1.93 7.96
C THR A 6 -12.35 1.05 8.90
N ASP A 7 -12.72 1.01 10.17
CA ASP A 7 -12.03 0.25 11.21
C ASP A 7 -12.60 -1.16 11.39
N PHE A 8 -11.72 -2.10 11.69
CA PHE A 8 -12.02 -3.51 11.90
C PHE A 8 -11.38 -4.04 13.19
N PHE A 9 -12.05 -5.01 13.81
CA PHE A 9 -11.49 -5.80 14.90
C PHE A 9 -11.84 -7.27 14.68
N ILE A 10 -10.90 -8.02 14.10
CA ILE A 10 -11.09 -9.42 13.70
C ILE A 10 -9.94 -10.23 14.27
N ILE A 11 -10.25 -11.37 14.92
CA ILE A 11 -9.24 -12.29 15.50
C ILE A 11 -8.24 -11.53 16.41
N GLN A 12 -8.74 -10.66 17.28
CA GLN A 12 -7.94 -9.84 18.20
C GLN A 12 -6.95 -8.86 17.51
N LEU A 13 -7.11 -8.61 16.20
CA LEU A 13 -6.33 -7.63 15.45
C LEU A 13 -7.18 -6.40 15.14
N HIS A 14 -6.72 -5.22 15.57
CA HIS A 14 -7.26 -3.94 15.15
C HIS A 14 -6.53 -3.47 13.89
N TYR A 15 -7.29 -3.15 12.84
CA TYR A 15 -6.75 -2.55 11.63
C TYR A 15 -7.81 -1.66 10.99
N CYS A 16 -7.38 -0.72 10.16
CA CYS A 16 -8.27 0.08 9.34
C CYS A 16 -7.91 -0.08 7.86
N ILE A 17 -8.92 0.03 7.00
CA ILE A 17 -8.75 0.12 5.55
C ILE A 17 -9.15 1.52 5.13
N ARG A 18 -8.27 2.20 4.39
CA ARG A 18 -8.46 3.58 3.93
C ARG A 18 -7.81 3.81 2.57
N SER A 19 -8.15 4.93 1.91
CA SER A 19 -7.39 5.36 0.73
C SER A 19 -5.95 5.69 1.10
N ALA A 20 -5.02 5.38 0.20
CA ALA A 20 -3.64 5.82 0.33
C ALA A 20 -3.51 7.35 0.21
N ASN A 21 -2.47 7.91 0.83
CA ASN A 21 -2.07 9.29 0.72
C ASN A 21 -0.53 9.40 0.55
N ASP A 22 -0.04 10.59 0.21
CA ASP A 22 1.38 10.79 -0.11
C ASP A 22 2.35 10.46 1.05
N GLU A 23 1.89 10.49 2.30
CA GLU A 23 2.69 10.13 3.48
C GLU A 23 2.94 8.62 3.57
N ASP A 24 2.04 7.81 2.99
CA ASP A 24 2.16 6.34 2.94
C ASP A 24 3.28 5.88 1.99
N ALA A 25 3.69 6.73 1.06
CA ALA A 25 4.55 6.35 -0.06
C ALA A 25 5.91 5.75 0.36
N LYS A 26 6.48 6.24 1.45
CA LYS A 26 7.75 5.73 1.96
C LYS A 26 7.58 4.31 2.52
N GLU A 27 6.57 4.12 3.36
CA GLU A 27 6.29 2.83 3.98
C GLU A 27 5.85 1.79 2.94
N LEU A 28 5.07 2.19 1.92
CA LEU A 28 4.73 1.35 0.78
C LEU A 28 5.95 0.87 -0.01
N SER A 29 6.98 1.73 -0.17
CA SER A 29 8.25 1.34 -0.80
C SER A 29 8.98 0.27 0.02
N GLU A 30 9.00 0.43 1.35
CA GLU A 30 9.63 -0.52 2.26
C GLU A 30 8.89 -1.87 2.26
N VAL A 31 7.56 -1.85 2.38
CA VAL A 31 6.69 -3.04 2.33
C VAL A 31 6.85 -3.76 1.00
N ARG A 32 6.92 -3.04 -0.12
CA ARG A 32 7.08 -3.65 -1.44
C ARG A 32 8.36 -4.48 -1.56
N VAL A 33 9.47 -3.99 -1.03
CA VAL A 33 10.76 -4.72 -1.04
C VAL A 33 10.67 -6.00 -0.20
N GLN A 34 9.91 -5.98 0.91
CA GLN A 34 9.66 -7.17 1.72
C GLN A 34 8.82 -8.21 0.96
N ILE A 35 7.72 -7.78 0.32
CA ILE A 35 6.80 -8.66 -0.41
C ILE A 35 7.45 -9.27 -1.66
N ASP A 36 8.30 -8.52 -2.37
CA ASP A 36 9.04 -9.04 -3.53
C ASP A 36 9.94 -10.24 -3.16
N GLY A 37 10.26 -10.44 -1.88
CA GLY A 37 11.00 -11.60 -1.36
C GLY A 37 10.14 -12.79 -0.90
N GLU A 38 8.81 -12.65 -0.80
CA GLU A 38 7.93 -13.61 -0.10
C GLU A 38 7.07 -14.51 -1.01
N THR A 39 7.20 -14.46 -2.34
CA THR A 39 6.34 -15.27 -3.22
C THR A 39 7.05 -16.51 -3.77
N GLU A 40 6.75 -17.69 -3.20
CA GLU A 40 7.18 -19.02 -3.69
C GLU A 40 6.76 -19.32 -5.16
N ASN A 41 5.92 -18.49 -5.79
CA ASN A 41 5.34 -18.74 -7.13
C ASN A 41 5.34 -17.56 -8.12
N MET A 42 6.02 -16.45 -7.83
CA MET A 42 6.28 -15.41 -8.84
C MET A 42 7.78 -15.25 -8.98
N ALA A 43 8.32 -15.63 -10.14
CA ALA A 43 9.73 -15.52 -10.46
C ALA A 43 10.15 -14.05 -10.61
N ARG A 44 10.13 -13.30 -9.51
CA ARG A 44 10.61 -11.92 -9.41
C ARG A 44 11.83 -11.89 -8.52
N GLU A 45 12.88 -11.23 -8.97
CA GLU A 45 14.06 -10.99 -8.14
C GLU A 45 13.76 -9.89 -7.11
N GLN A 46 14.39 -9.95 -5.93
CA GLN A 46 14.24 -8.91 -4.92
C GLN A 46 14.62 -7.54 -5.51
N GLY A 47 13.68 -6.59 -5.51
CA GLY A 47 13.87 -5.26 -6.10
C GLY A 47 13.59 -5.18 -7.61
N GLU A 48 13.10 -6.24 -8.24
CA GLU A 48 12.66 -6.20 -9.64
C GLU A 48 11.40 -5.35 -9.81
N GLY A 49 11.53 -4.23 -10.52
CA GLY A 49 10.45 -3.25 -10.64
C GLY A 49 10.23 -2.47 -9.35
N TYR A 50 11.32 -2.24 -8.59
CA TYR A 50 11.34 -1.39 -7.40
C TYR A 50 10.64 -0.05 -7.65
N ILE A 51 9.78 0.32 -6.70
CA ILE A 51 9.07 1.59 -6.68
C ILE A 51 9.54 2.30 -5.41
N ASP A 52 10.25 3.42 -5.60
CA ASP A 52 10.69 4.27 -4.51
C ASP A 52 9.53 5.14 -3.99
N GLU A 53 9.79 5.89 -2.92
CA GLU A 53 8.82 6.83 -2.36
C GLU A 53 8.25 7.80 -3.42
N GLN A 54 9.08 8.28 -4.35
CA GLN A 54 8.62 9.18 -5.41
C GLN A 54 7.70 8.49 -6.41
N GLY A 55 8.01 7.24 -6.76
CA GLY A 55 7.16 6.41 -7.61
C GLY A 55 5.79 6.19 -6.99
N PHE A 56 5.73 5.85 -5.70
CA PHE A 56 4.46 5.69 -5.00
C PHE A 56 3.67 6.99 -4.91
N LYS A 57 4.30 8.14 -4.64
CA LYS A 57 3.61 9.44 -4.68
C LYS A 57 2.95 9.71 -6.03
N ARG A 58 3.63 9.39 -7.14
CA ARG A 58 3.03 9.54 -8.49
C ARG A 58 1.85 8.61 -8.68
N ILE A 59 1.98 7.34 -8.33
CA ILE A 59 0.90 6.35 -8.48
C ILE A 59 -0.32 6.74 -7.65
N ILE A 60 -0.13 7.12 -6.39
CA ILE A 60 -1.22 7.56 -5.50
C ILE A 60 -1.92 8.79 -6.11
N ALA A 61 -1.17 9.77 -6.59
CA ALA A 61 -1.73 10.96 -7.21
C ALA A 61 -2.51 10.65 -8.51
N GLU A 62 -1.96 9.79 -9.38
CA GLU A 62 -2.62 9.35 -10.62
C GLU A 62 -3.91 8.58 -10.34
N ASP A 63 -3.89 7.65 -9.39
CA ASP A 63 -5.06 6.85 -9.00
C ASP A 63 -6.14 7.69 -8.31
N LEU A 64 -5.74 8.71 -7.55
CA LEU A 64 -6.68 9.62 -6.92
C LEU A 64 -7.46 10.45 -7.97
N GLN A 65 -6.78 10.84 -9.06
CA GLN A 65 -7.36 11.59 -10.17
C GLN A 65 -8.20 10.73 -11.12
N ALA A 66 -7.92 9.44 -11.21
CA ALA A 66 -8.67 8.53 -12.06
C ALA A 66 -10.03 8.16 -11.45
N GLU A 67 -11.10 8.33 -12.22
CA GLU A 67 -12.48 8.01 -11.78
C GLU A 67 -12.68 6.54 -11.42
N LYS A 68 -11.91 5.65 -12.07
CA LYS A 68 -12.08 4.19 -12.00
C LYS A 68 -10.96 3.48 -11.25
N ASN A 69 -10.05 4.25 -10.64
CA ASN A 69 -8.96 3.68 -9.86
C ASN A 69 -9.26 3.84 -8.37
N LEU A 70 -8.78 2.87 -7.60
CA LEU A 70 -8.90 2.82 -6.16
C LEU A 70 -7.58 2.29 -5.59
N PHE A 71 -6.91 3.13 -4.82
CA PHE A 71 -5.70 2.76 -4.11
C PHE A 71 -6.01 2.73 -2.61
N LEU A 72 -5.99 1.53 -2.03
CA LEU A 72 -6.24 1.32 -0.61
C LEU A 72 -4.99 0.85 0.12
N VAL A 73 -4.90 1.19 1.40
CA VAL A 73 -3.93 0.64 2.35
C VAL A 73 -4.66 0.05 3.54
N THR A 74 -4.03 -0.96 4.14
CA THR A 74 -4.40 -1.48 5.46
C THR A 74 -3.38 -0.99 6.47
N GLU A 75 -3.84 -0.44 7.57
CA GLU A 75 -2.97 0.07 8.63
C GLU A 75 -3.32 -0.59 9.96
N THR A 76 -2.29 -1.00 10.71
CA THR A 76 -2.42 -1.44 12.11
C THR A 76 -1.34 -0.78 12.95
N ASN A 77 -1.71 -0.23 14.11
CA ASN A 77 -0.79 0.45 15.02
C ASN A 77 0.09 1.53 14.34
N GLY A 78 -0.46 2.28 13.38
CA GLY A 78 0.26 3.31 12.65
C GLY A 78 1.27 2.78 11.62
N LYS A 79 1.14 1.53 11.21
CA LYS A 79 1.97 0.89 10.19
C LYS A 79 1.15 0.24 9.11
N ILE A 80 1.61 0.36 7.87
CA ILE A 80 1.07 -0.34 6.72
C ILE A 80 1.51 -1.81 6.78
N ILE A 81 0.55 -2.71 6.56
CA ILE A 81 0.74 -4.16 6.58
C ILE A 81 0.22 -4.83 5.31
#